data_AF-A0A4S8PMB7-F1
#
_entry.id   AF-A0A4S8PMB7-F1
#
_cell.length_a   1.000
_cell.length_b   1.000
_cell.length_c   1.000
_cell.angle_alpha   90.00
_cell.angle_beta   90.00
_cell.angle_gamma   90.00
#
_symmetry.space_group_name_H-M   'P 1'
#
loop_
_entity.id
_entity.type
_entity.pdbx_description
1 polymer ?
#
loop_
_entity_poly.entity_id
_entity_poly.type
_entity_poly.pdbx_seq_one_letter_code
_entity_poly.pdbx_strand_id
1 'polypeptide(L)' 'MTVVGFEDQFTWRKAQRSANQGGNCVCVAADGDRAGIRDSKEGPTGPALWLTPTDWTALHSHLAR' A
#
# COMPACT_ATOMS: atom_id res chain seq x y z
N MET A 1 4.04 -21.93 -16.47
CA MET A 1 4.05 -20.51 -16.06
C MET A 1 3.11 -20.38 -14.88
N THR A 2 3.66 -20.51 -13.68
CA THR A 2 2.86 -20.44 -12.44
C THR A 2 2.66 -18.97 -12.13
N VAL A 3 1.44 -18.48 -12.31
CA VAL A 3 1.02 -17.21 -11.74
C VAL A 3 0.89 -17.47 -10.24
N VAL A 4 1.95 -17.18 -9.48
CA VAL A 4 1.76 -16.90 -8.05
C VAL A 4 1.03 -15.57 -8.01
N GLY A 5 -0.28 -15.60 -7.75
CA GLY A 5 -1.04 -14.39 -7.52
C GLY A 5 -0.41 -13.64 -6.35
N PHE A 6 0.11 -12.43 -6.58
CA PHE A 6 0.65 -11.54 -5.55
C PHE A 6 -0.40 -11.13 -4.49
N GLU A 7 -1.64 -11.54 -4.72
CA GLU A 7 -2.84 -11.36 -3.93
C GLU A 7 -2.74 -11.94 -2.51
N ASP A 8 -1.88 -12.94 -2.29
CA ASP A 8 -1.80 -13.72 -1.03
C ASP A 8 -0.43 -13.64 -0.32
N GLN A 9 0.52 -12.86 -0.83
CA GLN A 9 1.88 -12.81 -0.23
C GLN A 9 1.97 -11.90 1.00
N PHE A 10 1.08 -10.91 1.12
CA PHE A 10 1.13 -9.91 2.20
C PHE A 10 -0.23 -9.71 2.83
N THR A 11 -0.25 -9.53 4.16
CA THR A 11 -1.49 -9.23 4.89
C THR A 11 -1.86 -7.75 4.73
N TRP A 12 -2.70 -7.47 3.74
CA TRP A 12 -3.22 -6.12 3.49
C TRP A 12 -4.31 -5.73 4.50
N ARG A 13 -4.17 -4.54 5.09
CA ARG A 13 -5.20 -3.92 5.94
C ARG A 13 -5.70 -2.62 5.36
N LYS A 14 -7.01 -2.42 5.35
CA LYS A 14 -7.62 -1.14 4.97
C LYS A 14 -7.33 -0.09 6.04
N ALA A 15 -6.96 1.13 5.64
CA ALA A 15 -6.75 2.21 6.59
C ALA A 15 -8.07 2.60 7.28
N GLN A 16 -8.04 2.88 8.58
CA GLN A 16 -9.25 3.18 9.37
C GLN A 16 -9.98 4.46 8.94
N ARG A 17 -9.28 5.39 8.26
CA ARG A 17 -9.87 6.61 7.72
C ARG A 17 -10.44 6.44 6.30
N SER A 18 -10.29 5.27 5.70
CA SER A 18 -10.89 4.92 4.41
C SER A 18 -12.35 4.51 4.62
N ALA A 19 -13.28 5.48 4.65
CA ALA A 19 -14.71 5.20 4.72
C ALA A 19 -15.22 4.55 3.42
N ASN A 20 -16.28 3.72 3.51
CA ASN A 20 -16.92 3.09 2.35
C ASN A 20 -17.75 4.07 1.48
N GLN A 21 -17.66 5.38 1.70
CA GLN A 21 -18.49 6.41 1.05
C GLN A 21 -17.80 7.06 -0.17
N GLY A 22 -17.22 6.26 -1.07
CA GLY A 22 -16.72 6.74 -2.36
C GLY A 22 -15.39 7.52 -2.34
N GLY A 23 -14.83 7.85 -1.18
CA GLY A 23 -13.50 8.44 -1.04
C GLY A 23 -12.35 7.52 -1.48
N ASN A 24 -11.16 8.09 -1.64
CA ASN A 24 -9.94 7.34 -1.99
C ASN A 24 -9.64 6.30 -0.90
N CYS A 25 -9.62 5.01 -1.25
CA CYS A 25 -9.53 3.93 -0.29
C CYS A 25 -8.11 3.37 -0.27
N VAL A 26 -7.35 3.67 0.79
CA VAL A 26 -5.96 3.19 0.95
C VAL A 26 -5.92 1.87 1.72
N CYS A 27 -5.12 0.93 1.23
CA CYS A 27 -4.68 -0.28 1.92
C CYS A 27 -3.17 -0.23 2.17
N VAL A 28 -2.75 -0.80 3.30
CA VAL A 28 -1.34 -0.89 3.69
C VAL A 28 -0.95 -2.31 4.07
N ALA A 29 0.30 -2.69 3.84
CA ALA A 29 0.90 -3.95 4.28
C ALA A 29 2.30 -3.71 4.84
N ALA A 30 2.76 -4.64 5.67
CA ALA A 30 4.13 -4.67 6.16
C ALA A 30 4.87 -5.85 5.50
N ASP A 31 6.10 -5.61 5.07
CA ASP A 31 7.04 -6.60 4.55
C ASP A 31 8.45 -6.28 5.09
N GLY A 32 8.83 -6.93 6.20
CA GLY A 32 10.09 -6.62 6.88
C GLY A 32 10.20 -5.14 7.26
N ASP A 33 11.20 -4.44 6.72
CA ASP A 33 11.43 -3.01 6.92
C ASP A 33 10.64 -2.10 5.96
N ARG A 34 9.88 -2.69 5.04
CA ARG A 34 9.13 -1.97 3.99
C ARG A 34 7.66 -1.85 4.33
N ALA A 35 7.09 -0.71 3.93
CA ALA A 35 5.65 -0.49 3.93
C ALA A 35 5.12 -0.48 2.50
N GLY A 36 4.08 -1.27 2.25
CA GLY A 36 3.33 -1.26 1.01
C GLY A 36 2.12 -0.35 1.13
N ILE A 37 1.84 0.46 0.10
CA ILE A 37 0.68 1.35 -0.01
C ILE A 37 0.02 1.12 -1.37
N ARG A 38 -1.29 0.88 -1.38
CA ARG A 38 -2.05 0.70 -2.63
C ARG A 38 -3.48 1.20 -2.49
N ASP A 39 -4.14 1.40 -3.63
CA ASP A 39 -5.58 1.62 -3.68
C ASP A 39 -6.32 0.29 -3.51
N SER A 40 -7.34 0.27 -2.65
CA SER A 40 -8.13 -0.93 -2.36
C SER A 40 -9.05 -1.36 -3.52
N LYS A 41 -9.35 -0.43 -4.44
CA LYS A 41 -10.29 -0.63 -5.55
C LYS A 41 -9.64 -1.40 -6.71
N GLU A 42 -8.30 -1.35 -6.81
CA GLU A 42 -7.54 -1.97 -7.91
C GLU A 42 -7.46 -3.51 -7.84
N GLY A 43 -8.12 -4.15 -6.87
CA GLY A 43 -8.14 -5.61 -6.72
C GLY A 43 -6.77 -6.21 -6.35
N PRO A 44 -6.66 -7.45 -5.87
CA PRO A 44 -5.46 -7.84 -5.15
C PRO A 44 -4.16 -7.93 -6.02
N THR A 45 -4.27 -7.93 -7.35
CA THR A 45 -3.17 -7.78 -8.34
C THR A 45 -2.84 -6.34 -8.74
N GLY A 46 -3.58 -5.34 -8.23
CA GLY A 46 -3.32 -3.93 -8.48
C GLY A 46 -1.93 -3.45 -8.01
N PRO A 47 -1.38 -2.38 -8.61
CA PRO A 47 -0.05 -1.89 -8.28
C PRO A 47 0.03 -1.39 -6.83
N ALA A 48 1.19 -1.62 -6.21
CA ALA A 48 1.52 -1.14 -4.88
C ALA A 48 2.84 -0.37 -4.89
N LEU A 49 2.86 0.75 -4.19
CA LEU A 49 4.08 1.49 -3.88
C LEU A 49 4.72 0.89 -2.63
N TRP A 50 5.97 0.47 -2.72
CA TRP A 50 6.74 -0.06 -1.61
C TRP A 50 7.82 0.95 -1.21
N LEU A 51 7.88 1.26 0.09
CA LEU A 51 8.79 2.27 0.63
C LEU A 51 9.60 1.68 1.78
N THR A 52 10.92 1.90 1.75
CA THR A 52 11.77 1.72 2.93
C THR A 52 11.58 2.90 3.91
N PRO A 53 12.09 2.82 5.15
CA PRO A 53 12.01 3.94 6.09
C PRO A 53 12.75 5.19 5.57
N THR A 54 13.83 5.00 4.82
CA THR A 54 14.58 6.07 4.15
C THR A 54 13.73 6.74 3.06
N ASP A 55 13.06 5.96 2.21
CA ASP A 55 12.20 6.50 1.15
C ASP A 55 11.00 7.25 1.72
N TRP A 56 10.42 6.73 2.80
CA TRP A 56 9.34 7.41 3.52
C TRP A 56 9.78 8.79 4.05
N THR A 57 10.96 8.85 4.65
CA THR A 57 11.53 10.10 5.17
C THR A 57 11.78 11.11 4.05
N ALA A 58 12.31 10.65 2.91
CA ALA A 58 12.51 11.48 1.73
C ALA A 58 11.20 12.00 1.15
N LEU A 59 10.19 11.13 0.99
CA LEU A 59 8.85 11.48 0.53
C LEU A 59 8.21 12.53 1.44
N HIS A 60 8.20 12.29 2.76
CA HIS A 60 7.63 13.21 3.74
C HIS A 60 8.32 14.58 3.70
N SER A 61 9.66 14.61 3.60
CA SER A 61 10.43 15.86 3.50
C SER A 61 10.13 16.64 2.22
N HIS A 62 9.75 15.96 1.13
CA HIS A 62 9.34 16.60 -0.11
C HIS A 62 7.91 17.15 -0.04
N LEU A 63 7.00 16.43 0.63
CA LEU A 63 5.58 16.79 0.76
C LEU A 63 5.29 17.82 1.87
N ALA A 64 6.15 17.93 2.88
CA ALA A 64 5.98 18.85 4.01
C ALA A 64 6.40 20.31 3.71
N ARG A 65 6.60 20.66 2.43
CA ARG A 65 6.90 22.01 1.95
C ARG A 65 5.64 22.82 1.72
#